data_AF-A0A8S8XRF5-F1
#
_entry.id   AF-A0A8S8XRF5-F1
#
_cell.length_a   1.000
_cell.length_b   1.000
_cell.length_c   1.000
_cell.angle_alpha   90.00
_cell.angle_beta   90.00
_cell.angle_gamma   90.00
#
_symmetry.space_group_name_H-M   'P 1'
#
loop_
_entity.id
_entity.type
_entity.pdbx_description
1 polymer ?
#
loop_
_entity_poly.entity_id
_entity_poly.type
_entity_poly.pdbx_seq_one_letter_code
_entity_poly.pdbx_strand_id
1 'polypeptide(L)'
;MFWPASFYWDRVKEKTNQMEEKFPDFLRDLAEYWKGGLSMTVAVQTLATSEYGALNHEVKKMSDQLSWGVAFGDVIEMFAARVGTPLVLRAISLISEANRAGGKISDILVTAANDSRELKFLEGERKRSIASYISVIWTSYGVFLGVIVVLAKVFIPAIAGSNSDSEDGGGGQQLGNMVIRNIEPLFFLTIFYYGVTMQALGNGSMAGLMATGRFTSGMKHSGMMILLAITCFNVIVFSPDLIGVTALPQLSPAAGTFSP
;
A
#
# COMPACT_ATOMS: atom_id res chain seq x y z
N MET A 1 17.66 5.11 -2.59
CA MET A 1 17.08 6.13 -3.50
C MET A 1 16.22 5.44 -4.57
N PHE A 2 15.11 4.81 -4.17
CA PHE A 2 14.21 4.01 -5.05
C PHE A 2 12.77 4.58 -5.11
N TRP A 3 12.55 5.70 -4.41
CA TRP A 3 11.25 6.32 -4.20
C TRP A 3 10.65 6.99 -5.46
N PRO A 4 11.41 7.69 -6.32
CA PRO A 4 10.84 8.37 -7.49
C PRO A 4 10.40 7.39 -8.58
N ALA A 5 11.17 6.33 -8.81
CA ALA A 5 10.88 5.34 -9.84
C ALA A 5 9.59 4.57 -9.53
N SER A 6 9.37 4.15 -8.27
CA SER A 6 8.13 3.47 -7.90
C SER A 6 6.91 4.35 -8.13
N PHE A 7 6.97 5.62 -7.75
CA PHE A 7 5.84 6.53 -7.86
C PHE A 7 5.44 6.83 -9.32
N TYR A 8 6.42 6.88 -10.22
CA TYR A 8 6.17 7.04 -11.66
C TYR A 8 5.48 5.81 -12.24
N TRP A 9 5.98 4.61 -11.94
CA TRP A 9 5.38 3.35 -12.40
C TRP A 9 3.98 3.12 -11.83
N ASP A 10 3.74 3.51 -10.57
CA ASP A 10 2.41 3.44 -9.97
C ASP A 10 1.43 4.37 -10.67
N ARG A 11 1.81 5.62 -10.99
CA ARG A 11 0.91 6.55 -11.71
C ARG A 11 0.61 6.13 -13.14
N VAL A 12 1.59 5.58 -13.85
CA VAL A 12 1.37 5.03 -15.19
C VAL A 12 0.41 3.84 -15.10
N LYS A 13 0.65 2.95 -14.14
CA LYS A 13 -0.23 1.79 -13.90
C LYS A 13 -1.64 2.22 -13.51
N GLU A 14 -1.79 3.24 -12.66
CA GLU A 14 -3.10 3.78 -12.25
C GLU A 14 -3.90 4.27 -13.45
N LYS A 15 -3.28 5.06 -14.35
CA LYS A 15 -3.94 5.56 -15.56
C LYS A 15 -4.36 4.44 -16.50
N THR A 16 -3.47 3.48 -16.74
CA THR A 16 -3.76 2.33 -17.60
C THR A 16 -4.85 1.44 -16.99
N ASN A 17 -4.87 1.28 -15.66
CA ASN A 17 -5.87 0.50 -14.95
C ASN A 17 -7.26 1.17 -14.98
N GLN A 18 -7.32 2.50 -14.90
CA GLN A 18 -8.56 3.27 -15.09
C GLN A 18 -9.13 3.13 -16.51
N MET A 19 -8.26 3.05 -17.53
CA MET A 19 -8.68 2.76 -18.91
C MET A 19 -9.20 1.33 -19.06
N GLU A 20 -8.50 0.34 -18.45
CA GLU A 20 -8.91 -1.06 -18.47
C GLU A 20 -10.27 -1.28 -17.78
N GLU A 21 -10.55 -0.54 -16.70
CA GLU A 21 -11.81 -0.65 -15.96
C GLU A 21 -13.03 -0.20 -16.77
N LYS A 22 -12.88 0.80 -17.65
CA LYS A 22 -13.96 1.34 -18.50
C LYS A 22 -14.06 0.69 -19.87
N PHE A 23 -13.06 -0.11 -20.24
CA PHE A 23 -13.04 -0.80 -21.52
C PHE A 23 -14.19 -1.80 -21.74
N PRO A 24 -14.64 -2.59 -20.74
CA PRO A 24 -15.80 -3.47 -20.90
C PRO A 24 -17.10 -2.72 -21.22
N ASP A 25 -17.32 -1.56 -20.60
CA ASP A 25 -18.50 -0.71 -20.84
C ASP A 25 -18.50 -0.21 -22.29
N PHE A 26 -17.34 0.29 -22.76
CA PHE A 26 -17.16 0.67 -24.17
C PHE A 26 -17.45 -0.47 -25.14
N LEU A 27 -16.93 -1.67 -24.89
CA LEU A 27 -17.17 -2.83 -25.74
C LEU A 27 -18.64 -3.26 -25.75
N ARG A 28 -19.32 -3.19 -24.61
CA ARG A 28 -20.74 -3.52 -24.50
C ARG A 28 -21.58 -2.58 -25.35
N ASP A 29 -21.37 -1.28 -25.21
CA ASP A 29 -22.13 -0.29 -25.94
C ASP A 29 -21.84 -0.38 -27.46
N LEU A 30 -20.58 -0.66 -27.85
CA LEU A 30 -20.20 -0.95 -29.23
C LEU A 30 -20.93 -2.16 -29.81
N ALA A 31 -21.07 -3.23 -29.02
CA ALA A 31 -21.82 -4.41 -29.42
C ALA A 31 -23.33 -4.13 -29.51
N GLU A 32 -23.89 -3.33 -28.60
CA GLU A 32 -25.30 -2.92 -28.62
C GLU A 32 -25.63 -2.09 -29.87
N TYR A 33 -24.78 -1.12 -30.22
CA TYR A 33 -24.94 -0.33 -31.44
C TYR A 33 -24.80 -1.16 -32.72
N TRP A 34 -23.86 -2.10 -32.74
CA TRP A 34 -23.71 -3.03 -33.85
C TRP A 34 -24.93 -3.94 -34.00
N LYS A 35 -25.47 -4.47 -32.89
CA LYS A 35 -26.72 -5.24 -32.88
C LYS A 35 -27.93 -4.40 -33.29
N GLY A 36 -27.90 -3.10 -33.02
CA GLY A 36 -28.88 -2.12 -33.50
C GLY A 36 -28.84 -1.85 -35.01
N GLY A 37 -27.90 -2.47 -35.74
CA GLY A 37 -27.78 -2.34 -37.19
C GLY A 37 -26.93 -1.16 -37.65
N LEU A 38 -26.25 -0.46 -36.74
CA LEU A 38 -25.30 0.59 -37.11
C LEU A 38 -24.04 -0.02 -37.71
N SER A 39 -23.47 0.67 -38.71
CA SER A 39 -22.13 0.34 -39.20
C SER A 39 -21.09 0.58 -38.10
N MET A 40 -20.01 -0.19 -38.11
CA MET A 40 -18.98 -0.14 -37.06
C MET A 40 -18.32 1.24 -36.94
N THR A 41 -18.19 1.96 -38.06
CA THR A 41 -17.71 3.35 -38.12
C THR A 41 -18.66 4.30 -37.40
N VAL A 42 -19.96 4.21 -37.68
CA VAL A 42 -20.99 5.05 -37.06
C VAL A 42 -21.16 4.71 -35.58
N ALA A 43 -21.07 3.44 -35.20
CA ALA A 43 -21.12 3.02 -33.80
C ALA A 43 -20.00 3.68 -32.98
N VAL A 44 -18.75 3.67 -33.48
CA VAL A 44 -17.63 4.34 -32.79
C VAL A 44 -17.78 5.86 -32.74
N GLN A 45 -18.32 6.49 -33.79
CA GLN A 45 -18.60 7.93 -33.78
C GLN A 45 -19.64 8.31 -32.72
N THR A 46 -20.69 7.51 -32.56
CA THR A 46 -21.69 7.70 -31.51
C THR A 46 -21.06 7.54 -30.12
N LEU A 47 -20.24 6.51 -29.94
CA LEU A 47 -19.53 6.24 -28.68
C LEU A 47 -18.50 7.31 -28.32
N ALA A 48 -17.90 7.98 -29.30
CA ALA A 48 -16.97 9.09 -29.04
C ALA A 48 -17.64 10.29 -28.35
N THR A 49 -18.97 10.35 -28.34
CA THR A 49 -19.76 11.36 -27.63
C THR A 49 -20.16 10.90 -26.22
N SER A 50 -19.99 9.62 -25.89
CA SER A 50 -20.29 9.03 -24.58
C SER A 50 -19.14 9.19 -23.58
N GLU A 51 -19.44 9.02 -22.29
CA GLU A 51 -18.49 9.18 -21.18
C GLU A 51 -17.91 7.84 -20.71
N TYR A 52 -16.68 7.54 -21.13
CA TYR A 52 -15.84 6.42 -20.71
C TYR A 52 -14.62 6.85 -19.89
N GLY A 53 -14.65 8.06 -19.32
CA GLY A 53 -13.61 8.58 -18.42
C GLY A 53 -12.22 8.60 -19.06
N ALA A 54 -11.28 7.82 -18.51
CA ALA A 54 -9.90 7.76 -18.99
C ALA A 54 -9.77 7.26 -20.44
N LEU A 55 -10.80 6.59 -20.98
CA LEU A 55 -10.80 6.03 -22.33
C LEU A 55 -11.27 7.04 -23.41
N ASN A 56 -11.94 8.14 -23.03
CA ASN A 56 -12.56 9.09 -23.97
C ASN A 56 -11.58 9.61 -25.04
N HIS A 57 -10.36 9.95 -24.62
CA HIS A 57 -9.35 10.46 -25.54
C HIS A 57 -9.01 9.44 -26.65
N GLU A 58 -8.90 8.17 -26.28
CA GLU A 58 -8.56 7.11 -27.21
C GLU A 58 -9.74 6.73 -28.13
N VAL A 59 -10.97 6.73 -27.60
CA VAL A 59 -12.19 6.50 -28.40
C VAL A 59 -12.40 7.64 -29.40
N LYS A 60 -12.19 8.90 -28.98
CA LYS A 60 -12.28 10.05 -29.88
C LYS A 60 -11.27 9.95 -31.03
N LYS A 61 -10.03 9.55 -30.72
CA LYS A 61 -9.01 9.30 -31.74
C LYS A 61 -9.37 8.19 -32.71
N MET A 62 -10.05 7.13 -32.24
CA MET A 62 -10.60 6.09 -33.14
C MET A 62 -11.66 6.68 -34.08
N SER A 63 -12.59 7.48 -33.54
CA SER A 63 -13.61 8.15 -34.35
C SER A 63 -12.99 9.04 -35.44
N ASP A 64 -11.95 9.82 -35.11
CA ASP A 64 -11.23 10.65 -36.07
C ASP A 64 -10.58 9.80 -37.18
N GLN A 65 -9.91 8.71 -36.82
CA GLN A 65 -9.28 7.79 -37.79
C GLN A 65 -10.30 7.12 -38.72
N LEU A 66 -11.46 6.72 -38.17
CA LEU A 66 -12.55 6.15 -38.97
C LEU A 66 -13.19 7.20 -39.87
N SER A 67 -13.30 8.46 -39.41
CA SER A 67 -13.80 9.57 -40.22
C SER A 67 -12.91 9.87 -41.44
N TRP A 68 -11.61 9.55 -41.35
CA TRP A 68 -10.64 9.70 -42.43
C TRP A 68 -10.58 8.46 -43.35
N GLY A 69 -11.48 7.49 -43.18
CA GLY A 69 -11.61 6.34 -44.07
C GLY A 69 -10.64 5.19 -43.77
N VAL A 70 -9.95 5.20 -42.62
CA VAL A 70 -9.13 4.05 -42.19
C VAL A 70 -10.04 2.87 -41.85
N ALA A 71 -9.66 1.66 -42.25
CA ALA A 71 -10.44 0.46 -41.99
C ALA A 71 -10.58 0.20 -40.49
N PHE A 72 -11.78 -0.24 -40.07
CA PHE A 72 -12.08 -0.46 -38.65
C PHE A 72 -11.13 -1.46 -37.97
N GLY A 73 -10.74 -2.52 -38.68
CA GLY A 73 -9.78 -3.52 -38.18
C GLY A 73 -8.44 -2.88 -37.78
N ASP A 74 -7.91 -2.00 -38.64
CA ASP A 74 -6.64 -1.32 -38.37
C ASP A 74 -6.77 -0.32 -37.22
N VAL A 75 -7.87 0.45 -37.18
CA VAL A 75 -8.11 1.45 -36.12
C VAL A 75 -8.20 0.80 -34.75
N ILE A 76 -8.91 -0.33 -34.65
CA ILE A 76 -9.11 -0.99 -33.36
C ILE A 76 -7.83 -1.70 -32.87
N GLU A 77 -7.01 -2.23 -33.78
CA GLU A 77 -5.70 -2.80 -33.46
C GLU A 77 -4.72 -1.70 -33.01
N MET A 78 -4.70 -0.56 -33.70
CA MET A 78 -3.93 0.61 -33.27
C MET A 78 -4.40 1.15 -31.92
N PHE A 79 -5.70 1.08 -31.62
CA PHE A 79 -6.23 1.43 -30.30
C PHE A 79 -5.72 0.44 -29.23
N ALA A 80 -5.76 -0.86 -29.51
CA ALA A 80 -5.27 -1.87 -28.57
C ALA A 80 -3.79 -1.70 -28.25
N ALA A 81 -2.97 -1.37 -29.27
CA ALA A 81 -1.56 -1.06 -29.11
C ALA A 81 -1.30 0.20 -28.26
N ARG A 82 -2.19 1.21 -28.31
CA ARG A 82 -2.08 2.43 -27.52
C ARG A 82 -2.47 2.23 -26.05
N VAL A 83 -3.53 1.48 -25.78
CA VAL A 83 -3.97 1.18 -24.41
C VAL A 83 -3.02 0.19 -23.74
N GLY A 84 -2.48 -0.77 -24.49
CA GLY A 84 -1.32 -1.59 -24.10
C GLY A 84 -1.57 -2.56 -22.95
N THR A 85 -2.82 -2.84 -22.58
CA THR A 85 -3.13 -3.85 -21.56
C THR A 85 -3.37 -5.23 -22.18
N PRO A 86 -2.97 -6.31 -21.49
CA PRO A 86 -3.21 -7.67 -21.97
C PRO A 86 -4.69 -7.99 -22.14
N LEU A 87 -5.57 -7.37 -21.34
CA LEU A 87 -7.03 -7.52 -21.45
C LEU A 87 -7.56 -6.92 -22.76
N VAL A 88 -7.16 -5.69 -23.08
CA VAL A 88 -7.61 -4.98 -24.29
C VAL A 88 -7.09 -5.67 -25.55
N LEU A 89 -5.81 -6.04 -25.58
CA LEU A 89 -5.20 -6.73 -26.72
C LEU A 89 -5.92 -8.03 -27.07
N ARG A 90 -6.25 -8.85 -26.06
CA ARG A 90 -6.98 -10.11 -26.27
C ARG A 90 -8.39 -9.87 -26.80
N ALA A 91 -9.14 -8.96 -26.19
CA ALA A 91 -10.51 -8.66 -26.61
C ALA A 91 -10.57 -8.13 -28.05
N ILE A 92 -9.67 -7.21 -28.41
CA ILE A 92 -9.60 -6.67 -29.76
C ILE A 92 -9.17 -7.72 -30.78
N SER A 93 -8.22 -8.60 -30.46
CA SER A 93 -7.85 -9.69 -31.37
C SER A 93 -9.04 -10.61 -31.69
N LEU A 94 -9.89 -10.88 -30.70
CA LEU A 94 -11.11 -11.68 -30.90
C LEU A 94 -12.12 -10.93 -31.77
N ILE A 95 -12.30 -9.62 -31.57
CA ILE A 95 -13.20 -8.79 -32.40
C ILE A 95 -12.71 -8.71 -33.84
N SER A 96 -11.40 -8.53 -34.05
CA SER A 96 -10.79 -8.48 -35.38
C SER A 96 -10.95 -9.82 -36.10
N GLU A 97 -10.68 -10.94 -35.41
CA GLU A 97 -10.88 -12.28 -35.95
C GLU A 97 -12.36 -12.56 -36.24
N ALA A 98 -13.26 -12.13 -35.35
CA ALA A 98 -14.69 -12.27 -35.53
C ALA A 98 -15.21 -11.46 -36.74
N ASN A 99 -14.76 -10.22 -36.90
CA ASN A 99 -15.06 -9.38 -38.05
C ASN A 99 -14.55 -10.01 -39.36
N ARG A 100 -13.39 -10.68 -39.31
CA ARG A 100 -12.81 -11.41 -40.45
C ARG A 100 -13.50 -12.74 -40.75
N ALA A 101 -14.03 -13.43 -39.73
CA ALA A 101 -14.63 -14.75 -39.83
C ALA A 101 -16.13 -14.75 -40.17
N GLY A 102 -16.85 -13.63 -39.99
CA GLY A 102 -18.21 -13.44 -40.52
C GLY A 102 -19.30 -14.37 -39.94
N GLY A 103 -19.07 -15.06 -38.83
CA GLY A 103 -20.01 -16.01 -38.21
C GLY A 103 -20.22 -15.75 -36.72
N LYS A 104 -21.45 -16.04 -36.21
CA LYS A 104 -22.00 -15.87 -34.83
C LYS A 104 -21.05 -15.29 -33.78
N ILE A 105 -20.61 -14.07 -34.04
CA ILE A 105 -19.67 -13.27 -33.24
C ILE A 105 -20.22 -13.06 -31.82
N SER A 106 -21.54 -12.95 -31.71
CA SER A 106 -22.25 -12.70 -30.46
C SER A 106 -22.03 -13.79 -29.41
N ASP A 107 -22.01 -15.07 -29.78
CA ASP A 107 -21.92 -16.18 -28.81
C ASP A 107 -20.51 -16.28 -28.23
N ILE A 108 -19.49 -16.03 -29.06
CA ILE A 108 -18.08 -16.01 -28.65
C ILE A 108 -17.80 -14.79 -27.77
N LEU A 109 -18.29 -13.59 -28.13
CA LEU A 109 -18.13 -12.39 -27.30
C LEU A 109 -18.83 -12.50 -25.94
N VAL A 110 -20.03 -13.08 -25.90
CA VAL A 110 -20.73 -13.32 -24.62
C VAL A 110 -19.94 -14.28 -23.74
N THR A 111 -19.36 -15.33 -24.34
CA THR A 111 -18.52 -16.29 -23.61
C THR A 111 -17.26 -15.63 -23.07
N ALA A 112 -16.56 -14.84 -23.89
CA ALA A 112 -15.36 -14.09 -23.48
C ALA A 112 -15.66 -13.02 -22.41
N ALA A 113 -16.83 -12.36 -22.49
CA ALA A 113 -17.25 -11.38 -21.49
C ALA A 113 -17.56 -12.03 -20.14
N ASN A 114 -18.20 -13.20 -20.15
CA ASN A 114 -18.47 -13.96 -18.92
C ASN A 114 -17.18 -14.47 -18.28
N ASP A 115 -16.27 -15.04 -19.07
CA ASP A 115 -14.96 -15.49 -18.58
C ASP A 115 -14.14 -14.33 -18.01
N SER A 116 -14.11 -13.18 -18.70
CA SER A 116 -13.43 -11.98 -18.18
C SER A 116 -14.07 -11.46 -16.90
N ARG A 117 -15.40 -11.55 -16.75
CA ARG A 117 -16.11 -11.13 -15.54
C ARG A 117 -15.79 -12.07 -14.37
N GLU A 118 -15.77 -13.37 -14.61
CA GLU A 118 -15.39 -14.38 -13.62
C GLU A 118 -13.94 -14.21 -13.17
N LEU A 119 -13.01 -13.99 -14.11
CA LEU A 119 -11.62 -13.66 -13.81
C LEU A 119 -11.49 -12.42 -12.92
N LYS A 120 -12.20 -11.33 -13.23
CA LYS A 120 -12.20 -10.12 -12.40
C LYS A 120 -12.81 -10.36 -11.02
N PHE A 121 -13.84 -11.18 -10.92
CA PHE A 121 -14.43 -11.58 -9.65
C PHE A 121 -13.42 -12.36 -8.79
N LEU A 122 -12.75 -13.37 -9.37
CA LEU A 122 -11.70 -14.14 -8.71
C LEU A 122 -10.49 -13.30 -8.31
N GLU A 123 -10.06 -12.36 -9.16
CA GLU A 123 -9.02 -11.38 -8.80
C GLU A 123 -9.45 -10.52 -7.60
N GLY A 124 -10.71 -10.11 -7.56
CA GLY A 124 -11.31 -9.38 -6.44
C GLY A 124 -11.33 -10.20 -5.15
N GLU A 125 -11.76 -11.46 -5.21
CA GLU A 125 -11.74 -12.38 -4.07
C GLU A 125 -10.32 -12.61 -3.57
N ARG A 126 -9.37 -12.85 -4.48
CA ARG A 126 -7.96 -13.01 -4.15
C ARG A 126 -7.41 -11.76 -3.46
N LYS A 127 -7.70 -10.56 -3.99
CA LYS A 127 -7.27 -9.29 -3.39
C LYS A 127 -7.84 -9.12 -1.98
N ARG A 128 -9.12 -9.47 -1.77
CA ARG A 128 -9.77 -9.39 -0.46
C ARG A 128 -9.21 -10.40 0.54
N SER A 129 -8.97 -11.63 0.10
CA SER A 129 -8.32 -12.67 0.90
C SER A 129 -6.92 -12.24 1.34
N ILE A 130 -6.09 -11.77 0.40
CA ILE A 130 -4.74 -11.25 0.67
C ILE A 130 -4.77 -10.01 1.59
N ALA A 131 -5.74 -9.11 1.41
CA ALA A 131 -5.90 -7.95 2.30
C ALA A 131 -6.16 -8.38 3.75
N SER A 132 -6.94 -9.43 3.98
CA SER A 132 -7.13 -10.00 5.32
C SER A 132 -5.83 -10.52 5.91
N TYR A 133 -4.99 -11.21 5.14
CA TYR A 133 -3.67 -11.66 5.63
C TYR A 133 -2.75 -10.50 5.98
N ILE A 134 -2.74 -9.44 5.17
CA ILE A 134 -1.96 -8.22 5.46
C ILE A 134 -2.45 -7.59 6.78
N SER A 135 -3.76 -7.55 7.04
CA SER A 135 -4.28 -7.02 8.30
C SER A 135 -3.77 -7.78 9.54
N VAL A 136 -3.60 -9.10 9.44
CA VAL A 136 -3.05 -9.93 10.53
C VAL A 136 -1.60 -9.55 10.83
N ILE A 137 -0.78 -9.31 9.80
CA ILE A 137 0.61 -8.89 9.95
C ILE A 137 0.68 -7.53 10.67
N TRP A 138 -0.19 -6.58 10.30
CA TRP A 138 -0.29 -5.28 10.96
C TRP A 138 -0.72 -5.39 12.43
N THR A 139 -1.73 -6.21 12.73
CA THR A 139 -2.16 -6.44 14.11
C THR A 139 -1.07 -7.09 14.94
N SER A 140 -0.37 -8.11 14.42
CA SER A 140 0.74 -8.77 15.11
C SER A 140 1.89 -7.81 15.42
N TYR A 141 2.24 -6.96 14.46
CA TYR A 141 3.25 -5.91 14.66
C TYR A 141 2.80 -4.89 15.73
N GLY A 142 1.55 -4.46 15.69
CA GLY A 142 0.98 -3.54 16.68
C GLY A 142 0.96 -4.11 18.10
N VAL A 143 0.59 -5.39 18.26
CA VAL A 143 0.63 -6.08 19.56
C VAL A 143 2.06 -6.17 20.08
N PHE A 144 3.04 -6.52 19.24
CA PHE A 144 4.44 -6.55 19.65
C PHE A 144 4.93 -5.16 20.08
N LEU A 145 4.61 -4.12 19.32
CA LEU A 145 4.94 -2.74 19.66
C LEU A 145 4.31 -2.33 21.00
N GLY A 146 3.05 -2.72 21.25
CA GLY A 146 2.35 -2.51 22.51
C GLY A 146 3.03 -3.18 23.69
N VAL A 147 3.48 -4.43 23.55
CA VAL A 147 4.24 -5.16 24.58
C VAL A 147 5.55 -4.44 24.89
N ILE A 148 6.29 -3.99 23.87
CA ILE A 148 7.53 -3.24 24.05
C ILE A 148 7.28 -1.91 24.78
N VAL A 149 6.19 -1.21 24.47
CA VAL A 149 5.81 0.02 25.17
C VAL A 149 5.49 -0.24 26.64
N VAL A 150 4.71 -1.28 26.95
CA VAL A 150 4.40 -1.65 28.34
C VAL A 150 5.65 -2.05 29.08
N LEU A 151 6.52 -2.87 28.47
CA LEU A 151 7.81 -3.21 29.04
C LEU A 151 8.64 -1.96 29.29
N ALA A 152 8.79 -1.06 28.33
CA ALA A 152 9.54 0.18 28.53
C ALA A 152 8.98 1.02 29.69
N LYS A 153 7.66 1.15 29.82
CA LYS A 153 7.04 1.93 30.91
C LYS A 153 7.13 1.26 32.29
N VAL A 154 7.24 -0.06 32.38
CA VAL A 154 7.30 -0.79 33.67
C VAL A 154 8.74 -1.10 34.06
N PHE A 155 9.58 -1.57 33.12
CA PHE A 155 10.97 -1.96 33.39
C PHE A 155 11.89 -0.76 33.64
N ILE A 156 11.74 0.34 32.89
CA ILE A 156 12.64 1.51 33.03
C ILE A 156 12.53 2.12 34.44
N PRO A 157 11.31 2.39 34.99
CA PRO A 157 11.19 2.88 36.36
C PRO A 157 11.61 1.86 37.41
N ALA A 158 11.37 0.57 37.19
CA ALA A 158 11.79 -0.48 38.13
C ALA A 158 13.32 -0.54 38.26
N ILE A 159 14.07 -0.47 37.14
CA ILE A 159 15.54 -0.45 37.15
C ILE A 159 16.06 0.88 37.72
N ALA A 160 15.46 2.01 37.33
CA ALA A 160 15.84 3.32 37.86
C ALA A 160 15.62 3.44 39.38
N GLY A 161 14.51 2.92 39.89
CA GLY A 161 14.19 2.88 41.32
C GLY A 161 15.14 1.99 42.13
N SER A 162 15.53 0.83 41.59
CA SER A 162 16.55 -0.02 42.24
C SER A 162 17.95 0.62 42.25
N ASN A 163 18.26 1.46 41.26
CA ASN A 163 19.53 2.19 41.21
C ASN A 163 19.57 3.40 42.18
N SER A 164 18.43 4.03 42.49
CA SER A 164 18.35 5.18 43.41
C SER A 164 18.44 4.80 44.89
N ASP A 165 18.13 3.56 45.28
CA ASP A 165 18.30 3.06 46.65
C ASP A 165 19.78 2.73 46.99
N SER A 166 20.72 3.18 46.15
CA SER A 166 22.16 2.95 46.23
C SER A 166 22.94 4.24 46.57
N GLU A 167 22.43 5.06 47.51
CA GLU A 167 23.11 6.28 47.97
C GLU A 167 24.28 6.05 48.94
N ASP A 168 24.67 4.79 49.22
CA ASP A 168 25.94 4.48 49.90
C ASP A 168 26.87 3.71 48.94
N GLY A 169 28.08 4.23 48.76
CA GLY A 169 28.92 3.95 47.62
C GLY A 169 29.36 2.49 47.45
N GLY A 170 29.29 2.02 46.20
CA GLY A 170 30.13 0.93 45.71
C GLY A 170 29.61 -0.48 45.92
N GLY A 171 28.63 -0.89 45.11
CA GLY A 171 28.29 -2.29 44.93
C GLY A 171 26.84 -2.47 44.51
N GLY A 172 26.61 -2.97 43.29
CA GLY A 172 25.27 -3.27 42.81
C GLY A 172 24.50 -4.12 43.81
N GLN A 173 23.24 -3.76 44.08
CA GLN A 173 22.43 -4.45 45.07
C GLN A 173 22.34 -5.94 44.74
N GLN A 174 22.68 -6.76 45.73
CA GLN A 174 22.62 -8.21 45.65
C GLN A 174 21.28 -8.68 46.22
N LEU A 175 20.32 -8.99 45.34
CA LEU A 175 19.09 -9.70 45.69
C LEU A 175 19.35 -11.21 45.52
N GLY A 176 19.77 -11.89 46.59
CA GLY A 176 20.14 -13.31 46.56
C GLY A 176 21.52 -13.56 45.93
N ASN A 177 21.68 -14.56 45.03
CA ASN A 177 22.96 -14.85 44.37
C ASN A 177 23.15 -14.10 43.04
N MET A 178 22.40 -13.01 42.82
CA MET A 178 22.43 -12.22 41.59
C MET A 178 22.89 -10.80 41.91
N VAL A 179 24.06 -10.43 41.37
CA VAL A 179 24.57 -9.06 41.39
C VAL A 179 23.81 -8.26 40.34
N ILE A 180 22.92 -7.37 40.76
CA ILE A 180 22.27 -6.42 39.86
C ILE A 180 23.33 -5.35 39.56
N ARG A 181 24.07 -5.56 38.47
CA ARG A 181 24.98 -4.53 37.94
C ARG A 181 24.12 -3.30 37.64
N ASN A 182 24.65 -2.11 37.94
CA ASN A 182 24.10 -0.83 37.49
C ASN A 182 24.02 -0.85 35.96
N ILE A 183 22.89 -1.33 35.43
CA ILE A 183 22.67 -1.45 34.00
C ILE A 183 21.88 -0.23 33.59
N GLU A 184 22.44 0.53 32.65
CA GLU A 184 21.79 1.70 32.09
C GLU A 184 20.48 1.29 31.39
N PRO A 185 19.33 1.87 31.77
CA PRO A 185 18.04 1.61 31.12
C PRO A 185 18.06 1.85 29.60
N LEU A 186 18.97 2.71 29.13
CA LEU A 186 19.21 3.01 27.71
C LEU A 186 19.65 1.81 26.88
N PHE A 187 20.36 0.85 27.47
CA PHE A 187 20.82 -0.35 26.75
C PHE A 187 19.64 -1.23 26.30
N PHE A 188 18.66 -1.45 27.18
CA PHE A 188 17.45 -2.20 26.86
C PHE A 188 16.59 -1.49 25.81
N LEU A 189 16.45 -0.17 25.92
CA LEU A 189 15.71 0.66 24.97
C LEU A 189 16.31 0.55 23.56
N THR A 190 17.64 0.55 23.47
CA THR A 190 18.38 0.37 22.21
C THR A 190 18.13 -1.00 21.60
N ILE A 191 18.16 -2.08 22.39
CA ILE A 191 17.86 -3.43 21.92
C ILE A 191 16.42 -3.55 21.42
N PHE A 192 15.46 -2.99 22.16
CA PHE A 192 14.06 -2.99 21.75
C PHE A 192 13.84 -2.21 20.45
N TYR A 193 14.51 -1.07 20.29
CA TYR A 193 14.47 -0.30 19.05
C TYR A 193 14.99 -1.09 17.85
N TYR A 194 16.16 -1.75 17.97
CA TYR A 194 16.69 -2.60 16.91
C TYR A 194 15.79 -3.81 16.62
N GLY A 195 15.21 -4.43 17.65
CA GLY A 195 14.28 -5.54 17.51
C GLY A 195 13.01 -5.17 16.75
N VAL A 196 12.37 -4.07 17.12
CA VAL A 196 11.17 -3.55 16.44
C VAL A 196 11.49 -3.17 14.99
N THR A 197 12.66 -2.57 14.74
CA THR A 197 13.08 -2.18 13.39
C THR A 197 13.33 -3.40 12.49
N MET A 198 14.01 -4.42 13.00
CA MET A 198 14.24 -5.69 12.28
C MET A 198 12.92 -6.40 11.99
N GLN A 199 12.00 -6.43 12.95
CA GLN A 199 10.68 -7.03 12.76
C GLN A 199 9.84 -6.26 11.74
N ALA A 200 9.86 -4.92 11.78
CA ALA A 200 9.16 -4.07 10.79
C ALA A 200 9.67 -4.32 9.37
N LEU A 201 10.97 -4.57 9.21
CA LEU A 201 11.57 -4.92 7.92
C LEU A 201 11.08 -6.27 7.41
N GLY A 202 11.10 -7.31 8.27
CA GLY A 202 10.61 -8.64 7.92
C GLY A 202 9.12 -8.67 7.60
N ASN A 203 8.29 -8.17 8.51
CA ASN A 203 6.83 -8.15 8.38
C ASN A 203 6.37 -7.30 7.19
N GLY A 204 6.99 -6.13 6.98
CA GLY A 204 6.67 -5.27 5.84
C GLY A 204 7.05 -5.88 4.49
N SER A 205 8.20 -6.55 4.41
CA SER A 205 8.64 -7.27 3.21
C SER A 205 7.68 -8.42 2.88
N MET A 206 7.30 -9.20 3.88
CA MET A 206 6.37 -10.33 3.74
C MET A 206 4.97 -9.86 3.31
N ALA A 207 4.46 -8.78 3.91
CA ALA A 207 3.17 -8.20 3.54
C ALA A 207 3.12 -7.76 2.08
N GLY A 208 4.16 -7.09 1.57
CA GLY A 208 4.15 -6.64 0.16
C GLY A 208 4.40 -7.75 -0.86
N LEU A 209 5.16 -8.79 -0.50
CA LEU A 209 5.32 -9.98 -1.33
C LEU A 209 3.99 -10.73 -1.45
N MET A 210 3.23 -10.84 -0.38
CA MET A 210 1.87 -11.40 -0.42
C MET A 210 0.91 -10.52 -1.23
N ALA A 211 0.99 -9.19 -1.11
CA ALA A 211 0.11 -8.25 -1.80
C ALA A 211 0.25 -8.27 -3.33
N THR A 212 1.47 -8.32 -3.85
CA THR A 212 1.74 -8.05 -5.27
C THR A 212 2.67 -9.05 -5.93
N GLY A 213 3.16 -10.07 -5.20
CA GLY A 213 4.14 -11.03 -5.68
C GLY A 213 5.55 -10.46 -5.90
N ARG A 214 5.76 -9.17 -5.61
CA ARG A 214 7.04 -8.47 -5.83
C ARG A 214 7.60 -7.96 -4.51
N PHE A 215 8.88 -8.25 -4.28
CA PHE A 215 9.61 -7.78 -3.08
C PHE A 215 9.65 -6.25 -2.99
N THR A 216 9.68 -5.55 -4.13
CA THR A 216 9.74 -4.08 -4.20
C THR A 216 8.52 -3.41 -3.57
N SER A 217 7.33 -4.00 -3.63
CA SER A 217 6.14 -3.48 -2.95
C SER A 217 6.22 -3.64 -1.44
N GLY A 218 6.97 -4.63 -0.94
CA GLY A 218 7.24 -4.85 0.48
C GLY A 218 7.98 -3.70 1.15
N MET A 219 8.86 -3.01 0.40
CA MET A 219 9.56 -1.84 0.93
C MET A 219 8.62 -0.69 1.31
N LYS A 220 7.46 -0.55 0.65
CA LYS A 220 6.48 0.48 1.03
C LYS A 220 5.85 0.20 2.38
N HIS A 221 5.44 -1.05 2.61
CA HIS A 221 4.86 -1.46 3.89
C HIS A 221 5.90 -1.48 5.01
N SER A 222 7.12 -1.93 4.73
CA SER A 222 8.24 -1.88 5.67
C SER A 222 8.58 -0.45 6.06
N GLY A 223 8.68 0.47 5.11
CA GLY A 223 8.93 1.88 5.38
C GLY A 223 7.85 2.51 6.26
N MET A 224 6.58 2.18 6.02
CA MET A 224 5.47 2.68 6.85
C MET A 224 5.52 2.12 8.28
N MET A 225 5.83 0.85 8.46
CA MET A 225 5.98 0.26 9.80
C MET A 225 7.19 0.83 10.54
N ILE A 226 8.31 1.09 9.86
CA ILE A 226 9.50 1.72 10.47
C ILE A 226 9.18 3.15 10.91
N LEU A 227 8.46 3.94 10.10
CA LEU A 227 8.02 5.27 10.51
C LEU A 227 7.09 5.23 11.73
N LEU A 228 6.20 4.23 11.79
CA LEU A 228 5.34 4.01 12.94
C LEU A 228 6.17 3.65 14.18
N ALA A 229 7.17 2.78 14.04
CA ALA A 229 8.13 2.46 15.11
C ALA A 229 8.80 3.73 15.65
N ILE A 230 9.41 4.52 14.76
CA ILE A 230 10.13 5.74 15.13
C ILE A 230 9.19 6.72 15.85
N THR A 231 7.97 6.89 15.35
CA THR A 231 6.96 7.75 15.97
C THR A 231 6.56 7.25 17.36
N CYS A 232 6.31 5.95 17.52
CA CYS A 232 5.97 5.36 18.81
C CYS A 232 7.10 5.51 19.83
N PHE A 233 8.35 5.25 19.44
CA PHE A 233 9.49 5.44 20.33
C PHE A 233 9.66 6.91 20.68
N ASN A 234 9.57 7.83 19.72
CA ASN A 234 9.73 9.27 19.95
C ASN A 234 8.64 9.85 20.86
N VAL A 235 7.38 9.44 20.71
CA VAL A 235 6.25 10.00 21.48
C VAL A 235 6.06 9.31 22.84
N ILE A 236 6.18 7.98 22.90
CA ILE A 236 5.77 7.18 24.06
C ILE A 236 6.95 6.77 24.94
N VAL A 237 8.12 6.53 24.34
CA VAL A 237 9.30 6.03 25.05
C VAL A 237 10.24 7.18 25.42
N PHE A 238 10.37 8.19 24.58
CA PHE A 238 11.11 9.43 24.88
C PHE A 238 10.26 10.51 25.60
N SER A 239 9.09 10.14 26.15
CA SER A 239 8.34 11.06 27.02
C SER A 239 9.23 11.51 28.20
N PRO A 240 9.28 12.81 28.53
CA PRO A 240 10.24 13.38 29.48
C PRO A 240 10.19 12.77 30.90
N ASP A 241 9.13 12.03 31.25
CA ASP A 241 8.99 11.32 32.53
C ASP A 241 10.00 10.16 32.71
N LEU A 242 10.52 9.57 31.62
CA LEU A 242 11.42 8.39 31.69
C LEU A 242 12.92 8.73 31.59
N ILE A 243 13.27 9.97 31.22
CA ILE A 243 14.68 10.37 30.95
C ILE A 243 15.36 10.91 32.21
N GLY A 244 14.66 10.99 33.35
CA GLY A 244 15.30 11.48 34.58
C GLY A 244 15.79 12.92 34.44
N VAL A 245 15.04 13.76 33.70
CA VAL A 245 15.17 15.21 33.91
C VAL A 245 14.50 15.46 35.25
N THR A 246 15.32 15.54 36.29
CA THR A 246 14.93 16.08 37.59
C THR A 246 14.10 17.34 37.33
N ALA A 247 12.84 17.33 37.75
CA ALA A 247 12.13 18.57 37.95
C ALA A 247 13.06 19.40 38.85
N LEU A 248 13.57 20.52 38.33
CA LEU A 248 14.41 21.43 39.10
C LEU A 248 13.73 21.64 40.47
N PRO A 249 14.47 21.52 41.59
CA PRO A 249 13.89 21.70 42.90
C PRO A 249 13.15 23.03 42.89
N GLN A 250 11.87 23.00 43.25
CA GLN A 250 11.06 24.20 43.41
C GLN A 250 11.89 25.17 44.27
N LEU A 251 12.30 26.29 43.70
CA LEU A 251 12.95 27.37 44.45
C LEU A 251 11.95 27.79 45.53
N SER A 252 12.14 27.27 46.74
CA SER A 252 11.43 27.70 47.93
C SER A 252 11.71 29.20 48.09
N PRO A 253 10.70 30.09 48.00
CA PRO A 253 10.91 31.54 48.11
C PRO A 253 11.33 32.00 49.52
N ALA A 254 11.57 31.07 50.45
CA ALA A 254 11.79 31.36 51.86
C ALA A 254 13.26 31.49 52.29
N ALA A 255 14.24 31.20 51.41
CA ALA A 255 15.67 31.31 51.74
C ALA A 255 16.24 32.74 51.57
N GLY A 256 15.46 33.75 51.92
CA GLY A 256 15.77 35.17 51.65
C GLY A 256 15.43 36.14 52.77
N THR A 257 15.34 35.70 54.04
CA THR A 257 15.28 36.64 55.17
C THR A 257 16.65 36.79 55.80
N PHE A 258 17.39 37.78 55.31
CA PHE A 258 18.51 38.38 56.03
C PHE A 258 17.95 39.12 57.25
N SER A 259 18.26 38.67 58.46
CA SER A 259 18.06 39.44 59.68
C SER A 259 19.42 40.02 60.10
N PRO A 260 19.51 41.33 60.39
CA PRO A 260 20.76 42.05 60.63
C PRO A 260 21.52 41.55 61.87
#